data_AF-A0A6P2S878-F1
#
_entry.id   AF-A0A6P2S878-F1
#
_cell.length_a   1.000
_cell.length_b   1.000
_cell.length_c   1.000
_cell.angle_alpha   90.00
_cell.angle_beta   90.00
_cell.angle_gamma   90.00
#
_symmetry.space_group_name_H-M   'P 1'
#
loop_
_entity.id
_entity.type
_entity.pdbx_description
1 polymer ?
#
loop_
_entity_poly.entity_id
_entity_poly.type
_entity_poly.pdbx_seq_one_letter_code
_entity_poly.pdbx_strand_id
1 'polypeptide(L)' 'MRGDDIQHPNDFPTLTNEQICELAAAVCDDFGGDLSRAAFIEKLWLLVEDVPGFEAGEVDAGLIESMWAAYSGRPPNS' A
#
# COMPACT_ATOMS: atom_id res chain seq x y z
N MET A 1 -35.16 -0.75 19.03
CA MET A 1 -34.57 0.14 18.00
C MET A 1 -33.55 0.97 18.76
N ARG A 2 -32.25 0.88 18.54
CA ARG A 2 -31.45 0.71 17.32
C ARG A 2 -30.03 0.42 17.88
N GLY A 3 -29.52 -0.80 17.80
CA GLY A 3 -28.86 -1.29 16.60
C GLY A 3 -27.54 -0.55 16.46
N ASP A 4 -26.51 -1.05 17.14
CA ASP A 4 -25.10 -1.04 16.73
C ASP A 4 -24.75 -0.06 15.59
N ASP A 5 -24.62 1.22 15.93
CA ASP A 5 -23.72 2.09 15.18
C ASP A 5 -22.32 1.84 15.76
N ILE A 6 -21.77 0.66 15.46
CA ILE A 6 -20.34 0.41 15.56
C ILE A 6 -19.70 1.36 14.54
N GLN A 7 -19.51 2.61 14.95
CA GLN A 7 -18.45 3.41 14.40
C GLN A 7 -17.18 2.65 14.81
N HIS A 8 -16.69 1.78 13.94
CA HIS A 8 -15.25 1.59 13.83
C HIS A 8 -14.80 2.87 13.14
N PRO A 9 -14.29 3.89 13.85
CA PRO A 9 -13.60 4.99 13.20
C PRO A 9 -12.30 4.42 12.65
N ASN A 10 -12.37 3.62 11.58
CA ASN A 10 -11.23 3.11 10.81
C ASN A 10 -9.97 3.03 11.68
N ASP A 11 -9.95 2.12 12.68
CA ASP A 11 -8.91 2.05 13.72
C ASP A 11 -7.53 1.72 13.11
N PHE A 12 -7.52 1.49 11.81
CA PHE A 12 -6.32 1.38 11.01
C PHE A 12 -5.70 2.75 10.81
N PRO A 13 -4.42 2.92 11.20
CA PRO A 13 -3.70 4.14 10.88
C PRO A 13 -3.74 4.28 9.37
N THR A 14 -4.50 5.26 8.88
CA THR A 14 -4.50 5.62 7.47
C THR A 14 -3.06 5.92 7.13
N LEU A 15 -2.41 5.03 6.36
CA LEU A 15 -0.98 5.18 6.04
C LEU A 15 -0.78 6.60 5.53
N THR A 16 0.14 7.32 6.16
CA THR A 16 0.42 8.69 5.75
C THR A 16 1.00 8.68 4.33
N ASN A 17 0.84 9.77 3.59
CA ASN A 17 1.44 9.91 2.26
C ASN A 17 2.95 9.60 2.25
N GLU A 18 3.65 9.87 3.36
CA GLU A 18 5.06 9.52 3.53
C GLU A 18 5.28 8.01 3.57
N GLN A 19 4.48 7.27 4.34
CA GLN A 19 4.56 5.80 4.39
C GLN A 19 4.19 5.17 3.04
N ILE A 20 3.20 5.72 2.34
CA ILE A 20 2.84 5.30 0.97
C ILE A 20 4.05 5.41 0.03
N CYS A 21 4.75 6.55 0.07
CA CYS A 21 5.95 6.76 -0.72
C CYS A 21 7.10 5.84 -0.30
N GLU A 22 7.27 5.61 1.00
CA GLU A 22 8.31 4.74 1.55
C GLU A 22 8.10 3.28 1.14
N LEU A 23 6.88 2.75 1.21
CA LEU A 23 6.52 1.42 0.73
C LEU A 23 6.73 1.28 -0.78
N ALA A 24 6.29 2.27 -1.57
CA ALA A 24 6.54 2.28 -3.01
C ALA A 24 8.05 2.31 -3.34
N ALA A 25 8.83 3.07 -2.57
CA ALA A 25 10.28 3.11 -2.72
C ALA A 25 10.94 1.79 -2.32
N ALA A 26 10.49 1.15 -1.23
CA ALA A 26 10.98 -0.16 -0.81
C ALA A 26 10.69 -1.24 -1.85
N VAL A 27 9.49 -1.25 -2.45
CA VAL A 27 9.16 -2.14 -3.58
C VAL A 27 10.12 -1.91 -4.75
N CYS A 28 10.36 -0.64 -5.10
CA CYS A 28 11.27 -0.28 -6.19
C CYS A 28 12.73 -0.67 -5.91
N ASP A 29 13.19 -0.58 -4.66
CA ASP A 29 14.55 -0.90 -4.26
C ASP A 29 14.79 -2.42 -4.21
N ASP A 30 13.82 -3.18 -3.67
CA ASP A 30 13.94 -4.64 -3.52
C ASP A 30 13.64 -5.40 -4.83
N PHE A 31 12.67 -4.92 -5.62
CA PHE A 31 12.17 -5.63 -6.82
C PHE A 31 12.42 -4.91 -8.15
N GLY A 32 12.94 -3.68 -8.12
CA GLY A 32 13.22 -2.86 -9.31
C GLY A 32 12.07 -1.96 -9.74
N GLY A 33 12.38 -0.96 -10.58
CA GLY A 33 11.45 0.10 -11.03
C GLY A 33 10.64 -0.20 -12.30
N ASP A 34 10.78 -1.40 -12.88
CA ASP A 34 10.12 -1.78 -14.16
C ASP A 34 8.94 -2.75 -13.99
N LEU A 35 8.46 -2.95 -12.74
CA LEU A 35 7.31 -3.80 -12.47
C LEU A 35 6.03 -3.33 -13.18
N SER A 36 5.31 -4.29 -13.74
CA SER A 36 3.92 -4.09 -14.16
C SER A 36 3.02 -3.86 -12.94
N ARG A 37 1.86 -3.20 -13.14
CA ARG A 37 0.90 -2.94 -12.05
C ARG A 37 0.48 -4.21 -11.29
N ALA A 38 0.29 -5.33 -11.98
CA ALA A 38 -0.03 -6.60 -11.34
C ALA A 38 1.12 -7.12 -10.47
N ALA A 39 2.35 -7.11 -11.01
CA ALA A 39 3.53 -7.52 -10.27
C ALA A 39 3.79 -6.59 -9.06
N PHE A 40 3.60 -5.29 -9.21
CA PHE A 40 3.69 -4.33 -8.13
C PHE A 40 2.74 -4.67 -6.98
N ILE A 41 1.48 -4.99 -7.28
CA ILE A 41 0.51 -5.40 -6.25
C ILE A 41 0.99 -6.69 -5.59
N GLU A 42 1.38 -7.72 -6.33
CA GLU A 42 1.88 -8.97 -5.72
C GLU A 42 3.09 -8.74 -4.80
N LYS A 43 4.04 -7.87 -5.20
CA LYS A 43 5.21 -7.53 -4.38
C LYS A 43 4.87 -6.68 -3.16
N LEU A 44 3.95 -5.74 -3.30
CA LEU A 44 3.45 -4.94 -2.19
C LEU A 44 2.81 -5.85 -1.13
N TRP A 45 1.99 -6.82 -1.55
CA TRP A 45 1.35 -7.78 -0.65
C TRP A 45 2.39 -8.63 0.10
N LEU A 46 3.45 -9.07 -0.58
CA LEU A 46 4.55 -9.80 0.05
C LEU A 46 5.27 -8.97 1.13
N LEU A 47 5.45 -7.66 0.91
CA LEU A 47 6.08 -6.76 1.87
C LEU A 47 5.21 -6.51 3.11
N VAL A 48 3.90 -6.35 2.91
CA VAL A 48 3.00 -6.05 4.02
C VAL A 48 2.56 -7.29 4.80
N GLU A 49 2.65 -8.49 4.22
CA GLU A 49 2.38 -9.75 4.93
C GLU A 49 3.31 -9.97 6.13
N ASP A 50 4.55 -9.46 6.07
CA ASP A 50 5.51 -9.52 7.17
C ASP A 50 5.31 -8.39 8.22
N VAL A 51 4.50 -7.36 7.89
CA VAL A 51 4.26 -6.23 8.78
C VAL A 51 3.12 -6.56 9.76
N PRO A 52 3.39 -6.72 11.06
CA PRO A 52 2.34 -6.99 12.03
C PRO A 52 1.36 -5.82 12.11
N GLY A 53 0.09 -6.07 11.83
CA GLY A 53 -0.97 -5.06 11.81
C GLY A 53 -1.40 -4.60 10.41
N PHE A 54 -0.92 -5.26 9.35
CA PHE A 54 -1.40 -5.05 7.99
C PHE A 54 -2.10 -6.32 7.50
N GLU A 55 -3.44 -6.36 7.58
CA GLU A 55 -4.17 -7.53 7.10
C GLU A 55 -4.42 -7.44 5.59
N ALA A 56 -4.15 -8.57 4.94
CA ALA A 56 -4.44 -8.92 3.56
C ALA A 56 -5.96 -8.83 3.25
N GLY A 57 -6.49 -7.61 3.19
CA GLY A 57 -7.93 -7.32 3.05
C GLY A 57 -8.31 -5.88 3.43
N GLU A 58 -7.38 -5.16 4.05
CA GLU A 58 -7.57 -3.82 4.60
C GLU A 58 -6.96 -2.71 3.73
N VAL A 59 -6.14 -3.11 2.76
CA VAL A 59 -5.51 -2.21 1.81
C VAL A 59 -6.55 -1.73 0.81
N ASP A 60 -7.11 -0.55 1.07
CA ASP A 60 -8.14 0.03 0.20
C ASP A 60 -7.61 0.26 -1.22
N ALA A 61 -8.47 0.12 -2.23
CA ALA A 61 -8.07 0.33 -3.62
C ALA A 61 -7.48 1.73 -3.86
N GLY A 62 -7.92 2.74 -3.09
CA GLY A 62 -7.34 4.09 -3.14
C GLY A 62 -5.90 4.16 -2.64
N LEU A 63 -5.52 3.30 -1.70
CA LEU A 63 -4.15 3.21 -1.18
C LEU A 63 -3.23 2.57 -2.23
N ILE A 64 -3.69 1.49 -2.86
CA ILE A 64 -2.96 0.81 -3.95
C ILE A 64 -2.70 1.77 -5.11
N GLU A 65 -3.70 2.56 -5.50
CA GLU A 65 -3.54 3.56 -6.57
C GLU A 65 -2.55 4.66 -6.19
N SER A 66 -2.55 5.10 -4.92
CA SER A 66 -1.61 6.12 -4.44
C SER A 66 -0.17 5.60 -4.46
N MET A 67 0.04 4.36 -4.01
CA MET A 67 1.35 3.70 -4.05
C MET A 67 1.82 3.46 -5.49
N TRP A 68 0.93 3.02 -6.38
CA TRP A 68 1.23 2.85 -7.80
C TRP A 68 1.60 4.17 -8.47
N ALA A 69 0.90 5.26 -8.17
CA ALA A 69 1.23 6.58 -8.67
C ALA A 69 2.61 7.06 -8.20
N ALA A 70 2.96 6.81 -6.93
CA ALA A 70 4.28 7.13 -6.39
C ALA A 70 5.39 6.28 -7.06
N TYR A 71 5.13 5.00 -7.27
CA TYR A 71 6.05 4.06 -7.91
C TYR A 71 6.28 4.40 -9.39
N SER A 72 5.20 4.57 -10.17
CA SER A 72 5.25 4.83 -11.62
C SER A 72 5.63 6.27 -11.98
N GLY A 73 5.42 7.22 -11.08
CA GLY A 73 5.89 8.60 -11.23
C GLY A 73 7.38 8.77 -10.98
N ARG A 74 8.05 7.74 -10.44
CA ARG A 74 9.49 7.75 -10.25
C ARG A 74 10.16 7.42 -11.59
N PRO A 75 11.05 8.28 -12.12
CA PRO A 75 11.84 7.90 -13.29
C PRO A 75 12.63 6.63 -12.93
N PRO A 76 12.69 5.63 -13.83
CA PRO A 76 13.62 4.52 -13.63
C PRO A 76 15.00 5.16 -13.48
N ASN A 77 15.61 5.00 -12.31
CA ASN A 77 16.96 5.51 -12.10
C ASN A 77 17.82 4.95 -13.25
N SER A 78 18.32 5.88 -14.07
CA SER A 78 19.02 5.58 -15.34
C SER A 78 20.38 4.95 -15.12
#